data_AF-A0A7X4CNE4-F1
#
_entry.id   AF-A0A7X4CNE4-F1
#
_cell.length_a   1.000
_cell.length_b   1.000
_cell.length_c   1.000
_cell.angle_alpha   90.00
_cell.angle_beta   90.00
_cell.angle_gamma   90.00
#
_symmetry.space_group_name_H-M   'P 1'
#
loop_
_entity.id
_entity.type
_entity.pdbx_description
1 polymer ?
#
loop_
_entity_poly.entity_id
_entity_poly.type
_entity_poly.pdbx_seq_one_letter_code
_entity_poly.pdbx_strand_id
1 'polypeptide(L)'
;MVRIRELTLRPFRNFAAIHLGLAAEHMLIFGPNGRGKSNILEAISYLSIGKSVRGAKDQHVVPHGEDFFDIRSLCSDGRHDQQVRVF
;
A
#
# COMPACT_ATOMS: atom_id res chain seq x y z
N MET A 1 -15.74 -12.23 -0.51
CA MET A 1 -15.19 -11.00 -1.14
C MET A 1 -13.96 -10.61 -0.35
N VAL A 2 -12.83 -10.38 -1.01
CA VAL A 2 -11.56 -10.09 -0.33
C VAL A 2 -11.60 -8.67 0.23
N ARG A 3 -11.24 -8.50 1.51
CA ARG A 3 -11.12 -7.22 2.20
C ARG A 3 -9.70 -7.03 2.72
N ILE A 4 -9.12 -5.86 2.52
CA ILE A 4 -7.85 -5.48 3.16
C ILE A 4 -8.17 -5.07 4.60
N ARG A 5 -7.51 -5.71 5.57
CA ARG A 5 -7.63 -5.44 7.01
C ARG A 5 -6.51 -4.57 7.54
N GLU A 6 -5.33 -4.71 6.96
CA GLU A 6 -4.14 -3.95 7.34
C GLU A 6 -3.34 -3.61 6.10
N LEU A 7 -2.70 -2.44 6.10
CA LEU A 7 -1.72 -2.04 5.09
C LEU A 7 -0.47 -1.50 5.77
N THR A 8 0.67 -2.10 5.48
CA THR A 8 1.99 -1.64 5.96
C THR A 8 2.86 -1.30 4.77
N LEU A 9 3.44 -0.09 4.77
CA LEU A 9 4.37 0.38 3.75
C LEU A 9 5.71 0.72 4.41
N ARG A 10 6.83 0.12 3.98
CA ARG A 10 8.15 0.36 4.59
C ARG A 10 9.36 -0.12 3.75
N PRO A 11 10.05 0.76 3.01
CA PRO A 11 9.69 2.13 2.67
C PRO A 11 8.85 2.14 1.38
N PHE A 12 8.10 3.20 1.10
CA PHE A 12 7.35 3.33 -0.16
C PHE A 12 7.00 4.79 -0.47
N ARG A 13 7.38 5.29 -1.65
CA ARG A 13 7.14 6.66 -2.12
C ARG A 13 7.62 7.72 -1.12
N ASN A 14 6.69 8.40 -0.45
CA ASN A 14 6.99 9.44 0.54
C ASN A 14 6.79 8.95 1.98
N PHE A 15 6.56 7.65 2.17
CA PHE A 15 6.42 7.03 3.48
C PHE A 15 7.70 6.27 3.83
N ALA A 16 8.39 6.71 4.89
CA ALA A 16 9.48 5.93 5.49
C ALA A 16 8.92 4.66 6.15
N ALA A 17 7.84 4.81 6.92
CA ALA A 17 7.04 3.71 7.43
C ALA A 17 5.61 4.21 7.72
N ILE A 18 4.60 3.43 7.36
CA ILE A 18 3.23 3.64 7.81
C ILE A 18 2.52 2.30 7.98
N HIS A 19 1.67 2.21 8.99
CA HIS A 19 0.77 1.08 9.22
C HIS A 19 -0.65 1.62 9.38
N LEU A 20 -1.59 1.03 8.64
CA LEU A 20 -2.99 1.42 8.62
C LEU A 20 -3.87 0.21 8.93
N GLY A 21 -4.66 0.29 10.00
CA GLY A 21 -5.77 -0.63 10.26
C GLY A 21 -7.00 -0.23 9.46
N LEU A 22 -7.50 -1.12 8.61
CA LEU A 22 -8.62 -0.92 7.70
C LEU A 22 -9.84 -1.73 8.17
N ALA A 23 -10.36 -1.39 9.35
CA ALA A 23 -11.46 -2.13 9.98
C ALA A 23 -12.86 -1.73 9.49
N ALA A 24 -13.01 -0.49 8.97
CA ALA A 24 -14.29 0.05 8.53
C ALA A 24 -14.67 -0.45 7.12
N GLU A 25 -15.98 -0.55 6.84
CA GLU A 25 -16.46 -0.88 5.47
C GLU A 25 -16.09 0.19 4.44
N HIS A 26 -16.05 1.45 4.88
CA HIS A 26 -15.71 2.60 4.06
C HIS A 26 -14.61 3.40 4.75
N MET A 27 -13.61 3.84 3.98
CA MET A 27 -12.52 4.67 4.48
C MET A 27 -12.40 5.93 3.63
N LEU A 28 -12.31 7.08 4.31
CA LEU A 28 -11.99 8.36 3.69
C LEU A 28 -10.52 8.71 3.97
N ILE A 29 -9.72 8.82 2.92
CA ILE A 29 -8.34 9.33 3.00
C ILE A 29 -8.37 10.81 2.64
N PHE A 30 -8.21 11.68 3.63
CA PHE A 30 -8.26 13.14 3.46
C PHE A 30 -6.96 13.83 3.87
N GLY A 31 -6.79 15.08 3.44
CA GLY A 31 -5.65 15.92 3.79
C GLY A 31 -5.09 16.69 2.59
N PRO A 32 -4.06 17.53 2.81
CA PRO A 32 -3.48 18.36 1.76
C PRO A 32 -2.92 17.58 0.57
N ASN A 33 -2.81 18.24 -0.59
CA ASN A 33 -2.15 17.66 -1.76
C ASN A 33 -0.67 17.38 -1.49
N GLY A 34 -0.11 16.37 -2.16
CA GLY A 34 1.29 15.98 -1.99
C GLY A 34 1.60 15.18 -0.70
N ARG A 35 0.61 14.85 0.14
CA ARG A 35 0.82 14.12 1.40
C ARG A 35 0.76 12.58 1.29
N GLY A 36 0.72 12.02 0.08
CA GLY A 36 0.76 10.57 -0.13
C GLY A 36 -0.58 9.85 -0.15
N LYS A 37 -1.71 10.58 -0.18
CA LYS A 37 -3.06 9.98 -0.31
C LYS A 37 -3.16 9.02 -1.51
N SER A 38 -2.73 9.47 -2.69
CA SER A 38 -2.69 8.63 -3.90
C SER A 38 -1.61 7.55 -3.84
N ASN A 39 -0.57 7.70 -3.01
CA ASN A 39 0.45 6.66 -2.82
C ASN A 39 -0.11 5.48 -2.01
N ILE A 40 -1.02 5.72 -1.05
CA ILE A 40 -1.77 4.64 -0.37
C ILE A 40 -2.59 3.84 -1.39
N LEU A 41 -3.33 4.52 -2.27
CA LEU A 41 -4.12 3.85 -3.32
C LEU A 41 -3.24 3.10 -4.33
N GLU A 42 -2.08 3.67 -4.68
CA GLU A 42 -1.09 3.01 -5.54
C GLU A 42 -0.54 1.74 -4.88
N ALA A 43 -0.23 1.77 -3.58
CA ALA A 43 0.24 0.60 -2.85
C ALA A 43 -0.82 -0.51 -2.76
N ILE A 44 -2.09 -0.15 -2.52
CA ILE A 44 -3.21 -1.09 -2.59
C ILE A 44 -3.30 -1.73 -3.98
N SER A 45 -3.09 -0.95 -5.03
CA SER A 45 -3.14 -1.46 -6.40
C SER A 45 -1.95 -2.40 -6.71
N TYR A 46 -0.77 -2.12 -6.18
CA TYR A 46 0.40 -2.99 -6.27
C TYR A 46 0.10 -4.40 -5.73
N LEU A 47 -0.62 -4.51 -4.62
CA LEU A 47 -1.01 -5.81 -4.04
C LEU A 47 -1.91 -6.65 -4.96
N SER A 48 -2.56 -6.03 -5.95
CA SER A 48 -3.43 -6.72 -6.91
C SER A 48 -2.72 -7.08 -8.22
N ILE A 49 -1.87 -6.18 -8.76
CA ILE A 49 -1.29 -6.35 -10.11
C ILE A 49 0.24 -6.40 -10.15
N GLY A 50 0.91 -6.28 -9.00
CA GLY A 50 2.35 -6.38 -8.86
C GLY A 50 3.15 -5.19 -9.43
N LYS A 51 2.50 -4.10 -9.85
CA LYS A 51 3.14 -2.93 -10.45
C LYS A 51 2.35 -1.64 -10.21
N SER A 52 2.99 -0.50 -10.45
CA SER A 52 2.34 0.81 -10.38
C SER A 52 1.22 0.94 -11.42
N VAL A 53 -0.01 1.22 -10.94
CA VAL A 53 -1.13 1.63 -11.81
C VAL A 53 -0.92 2.99 -12.48
N ARG A 54 0.07 3.77 -12.01
CA ARG A 54 0.44 5.06 -12.60
C ARG A 54 1.53 4.92 -13.67
N GLY A 55 1.93 3.69 -14.00
CA GLY A 55 2.99 3.40 -14.98
C GLY A 55 4.40 3.73 -14.50
N ALA A 56 4.59 4.01 -13.20
CA ALA A 56 5.91 4.22 -12.64
C ALA A 56 6.69 2.90 -12.63
N LYS A 57 7.98 2.94 -12.99
CA LYS A 57 8.91 1.83 -12.77
C LYS A 57 9.13 1.64 -11.27
N ASP A 58 9.45 0.42 -10.85
CA ASP A 58 9.63 0.06 -9.44
C ASP A 58 10.71 0.92 -8.76
N GLN A 59 11.82 1.20 -9.45
CA GLN A 59 12.85 2.13 -8.99
C GLN A 59 12.34 3.55 -8.66
N HIS A 60 11.20 3.98 -9.20
CA HIS A 60 10.61 5.29 -8.91
C HIS A 60 9.64 5.28 -7.72
N VAL A 61 9.31 4.10 -7.17
CA VAL A 61 8.53 3.97 -5.93
C VAL A 61 9.41 3.77 -4.71
N VAL A 62 10.68 3.40 -4.90
CA VAL A 62 11.71 3.38 -3.86
C VAL A 62 12.01 4.82 -3.43
N PRO A 63 11.95 5.15 -2.11
CA PRO A 63 12.31 6.48 -1.65
C PRO A 63 13.79 6.80 -1.84
N HIS A 64 14.12 8.10 -1.90
CA HIS A 64 15.51 8.52 -2.06
C HIS A 64 16.39 8.02 -0.90
N GLY A 65 17.49 7.35 -1.23
CA GLY A 65 18.44 6.79 -0.27
C GLY A 65 18.07 5.40 0.26
N GLU A 66 16.97 4.82 -0.21
CA GLU A 66 16.59 3.43 0.07
C GLU A 66 16.94 2.53 -1.11
N ASP A 67 17.18 1.25 -0.85
CA ASP A 67 17.53 0.26 -1.88
C ASP A 67 16.32 -0.56 -2.35
N PHE A 68 15.22 -0.51 -1.60
CA PHE A 68 14.04 -1.35 -1.82
C PHE A 68 12.76 -0.61 -1.45
N PHE A 69 11.62 -1.19 -1.82
CA PHE A 69 10.33 -0.82 -1.26
C PHE A 69 9.67 -2.05 -0.66
N ASP A 70 8.66 -1.85 0.18
CA ASP A 70 7.94 -2.98 0.77
C ASP A 70 6.49 -2.60 1.05
N ILE A 71 5.57 -3.41 0.53
CA ILE A 71 4.13 -3.26 0.69
C ILE A 71 3.61 -4.58 1.23
N ARG A 72 3.00 -4.55 2.42
CA ARG A 72 2.39 -5.73 3.05
C ARG A 72 0.94 -5.44 3.38
N SER A 73 0.13 -6.47 3.31
CA SER A 73 -1.27 -6.41 3.68
C SER A 73 -1.71 -7.70 4.36
N LEU A 74 -2.62 -7.57 5.32
CA LEU A 74 -3.46 -8.67 5.77
C LEU A 74 -4.80 -8.57 5.02
N CYS A 75 -5.10 -9.56 4.20
CA CYS A 75 -6.33 -9.66 3.44
C CYS A 75 -7.21 -10.76 4.02
N SER A 76 -8.52 -10.56 4.07
CA SER A 76 -9.49 -11.55 4.54
C SER A 76 -10.50 -11.85 3.44
N ASP A 77 -10.71 -13.13 3.12
CA ASP A 77 -11.70 -13.56 2.12
C ASP A 77 -13.09 -13.87 2.71
N GLY A 78 -13.21 -13.79 4.04
CA GLY A 78 -14.38 -14.13 4.84
C GLY A 78 -14.26 -15.47 5.59
N ARG A 79 -13.25 -16.29 5.27
CA ARG A 79 -12.97 -17.57 5.96
C ARG A 79 -11.56 -17.61 6.51
N HIS A 80 -10.59 -17.07 5.76
CA HIS A 80 -9.19 -17.06 6.13
C HIS A 80 -8.60 -15.67 5.96
N ASP A 81 -7.62 -15.40 6.81
CA ASP A 81 -6.74 -14.25 6.66
C ASP A 81 -5.45 -14.70 5.96
N GLN A 82 -5.03 -13.92 4.97
CA GLN A 82 -3.86 -14.17 4.15
C GLN A 82 -2.97 -12.93 4.15
N GLN A 83 -1.68 -13.13 4.35
CA GLN A 83 -0.70 -12.07 4.15
C GLN A 83 -0.30 -11.99 2.67
N VAL A 84 -0.36 -10.77 2.12
CA VAL A 84 0.08 -10.45 0.76
C VAL A 84 1.23 -9.46 0.86
N ARG A 85 2.29 -9.66 0.07
CA ARG A 85 3.49 -8.82 0.09
C ARG A 85 4.04 -8.60 -1.30
N VAL A 86 4.47 -7.37 -1.58
CA VAL A 86 5.24 -6.97 -2.77
C VAL A 86 6.44 -6.16 -2.31
N PHE A 87 7.62 -6.48 -2.83
CA PHE A 87 8.92 -5.89 -2.45
C PHE A 87 9.85 -5.78 -3.65
#